data_AF-D1M8S1-F1
#
_entry.id   AF-D1M8S1-F1
#
_cell.length_a   1.000
_cell.length_b   1.000
_cell.length_c   1.000
_cell.angle_alpha   90.00
_cell.angle_beta   90.00
_cell.angle_gamma   90.00
#
_symmetry.space_group_name_H-M   'P 1'
#
loop_
_entity.id
_entity.type
_entity.pdbx_description
1 polymer ?
#
loop_
_entity_poly.entity_id
_entity_poly.type
_entity_poly.pdbx_seq_one_letter_code
_entity_poly.pdbx_strand_id
1 'polypeptide(L)'
;LIGLSVLFLFSFYNPDNPIRDKFYWWWVVHLWVEGVWELIMGAILAFVLVKITGVDREVIEKWLYVIIAMALISGIIGTGHHYFWIGVPGYWLWLGSVFSALEPLPFFAMVLFAFNTINRRRRDYPNRAVALWAMGTTVMAFLGAGVWGLLHTGGPVKCRTHGNQLTAAH
;
A
#
# COMPACT_ATOMS: atom_id res chain seq x y z
N LEU A 1 9.20 0.91 13.75
CA LEU A 1 8.27 0.37 14.77
C LEU A 1 7.34 1.43 15.36
N ILE A 2 7.69 2.72 15.39
CA ILE A 2 6.83 3.79 15.93
C ILE A 2 5.44 3.81 15.25
N GLY A 3 5.37 3.83 13.91
CA GLY A 3 4.09 3.80 13.20
C GLY A 3 3.24 2.56 13.54
N LEU A 4 3.88 1.41 13.71
CA LEU A 4 3.22 0.15 14.09
C LEU A 4 2.60 0.25 15.49
N SER A 5 3.28 0.87 16.45
CA SER A 5 2.73 1.02 17.80
C SER A 5 1.69 2.13 17.87
N VAL A 6 1.96 3.29 17.27
CA VAL A 6 1.12 4.51 17.41
C VAL A 6 -0.20 4.35 16.67
N LEU A 7 -0.18 3.91 15.41
CA LEU A 7 -1.44 3.78 14.65
C LEU A 7 -2.31 2.61 15.17
N PHE A 8 -1.72 1.63 15.85
CA PHE A 8 -2.51 0.58 16.50
C PHE A 8 -3.32 1.09 17.68
N LEU A 9 -2.95 2.21 18.32
CA LEU A 9 -3.69 2.75 19.47
C LEU A 9 -5.15 3.10 19.12
N PHE A 10 -5.45 3.37 17.85
CA PHE A 10 -6.82 3.59 17.38
C PHE A 10 -7.71 2.36 17.54
N SER A 11 -7.17 1.14 17.69
CA SER A 11 -7.96 -0.06 17.96
C SER A 11 -8.63 -0.07 19.33
N PHE A 12 -8.15 0.78 20.26
CA PHE A 12 -8.73 0.92 21.60
C PHE A 12 -9.74 2.08 21.67
N TYR A 13 -9.91 2.86 20.59
CA TYR A 13 -10.89 3.93 20.54
C TYR A 13 -12.27 3.37 20.16
N ASN A 14 -13.20 3.35 21.13
CA ASN A 14 -14.53 2.75 20.98
C ASN A 14 -15.66 3.79 21.20
N PRO A 15 -16.00 4.60 20.19
CA PRO A 15 -17.07 5.60 20.29
C PRO A 15 -18.47 4.97 20.06
N ASP A 16 -19.48 5.46 20.78
CA ASP A 16 -20.87 4.99 20.60
C ASP A 16 -21.48 5.33 19.23
N ASN A 17 -20.96 6.36 18.56
CA ASN A 17 -21.42 6.76 17.24
C ASN A 17 -20.83 5.83 16.17
N PRO A 18 -21.64 5.07 15.41
CA PRO A 18 -21.15 4.07 14.46
C PRO A 18 -20.37 4.69 13.27
N ILE A 19 -20.69 5.92 12.88
CA ILE A 19 -19.94 6.63 11.82
C ILE A 19 -18.53 6.95 12.32
N ARG A 20 -18.42 7.42 13.57
CA ARG A 20 -17.15 7.74 14.21
C ARG A 20 -16.33 6.48 14.47
N ASP A 21 -16.97 5.39 14.90
CA ASP A 21 -16.35 4.08 15.05
C ASP A 21 -15.70 3.65 13.74
N LYS A 22 -16.48 3.61 12.65
CA LYS A 22 -15.96 3.19 11.34
C LYS A 22 -14.91 4.12 10.78
N PHE A 23 -14.99 5.42 11.05
CA PHE A 23 -13.94 6.38 10.66
C PHE A 23 -12.58 5.98 11.25
N TYR A 24 -12.49 5.75 12.56
CA TYR A 24 -11.22 5.36 13.21
C TYR A 24 -10.85 3.90 13.03
N TRP A 25 -11.83 3.03 12.78
CA TRP A 25 -11.55 1.65 12.39
C TRP A 25 -10.68 1.56 11.14
N TRP A 26 -10.92 2.42 10.14
CA TRP A 26 -10.08 2.50 8.95
C TRP A 26 -8.67 3.06 9.19
N TRP A 27 -8.42 3.74 10.31
CA TRP A 27 -7.04 4.08 10.71
C TRP A 27 -6.28 2.83 11.13
N VAL A 28 -6.96 1.82 11.66
CA VAL A 28 -6.35 0.52 11.96
C VAL A 28 -6.27 -0.32 10.69
N VAL A 29 -7.34 -0.42 9.92
CA VAL A 29 -7.35 -1.32 8.75
C VAL A 29 -6.54 -0.74 7.59
N HIS A 30 -6.83 0.46 7.14
CA HIS A 30 -6.13 1.01 5.98
C HIS A 30 -4.78 1.60 6.38
N LEU A 31 -4.70 2.50 7.36
CA LEU A 31 -3.42 3.15 7.68
C LEU A 31 -2.44 2.23 8.42
N TRP A 32 -2.92 1.45 9.39
CA TRP A 32 -2.04 0.53 10.13
C TRP A 32 -1.81 -0.79 9.39
N VAL A 33 -2.85 -1.50 8.91
CA VAL A 33 -2.61 -2.76 8.15
C VAL A 33 -1.97 -2.47 6.81
N GLU A 34 -2.60 -1.70 5.91
CA GLU A 34 -2.00 -1.45 4.59
C GLU A 34 -0.81 -0.49 4.70
N GLY A 35 -1.02 0.72 5.21
CA GLY A 35 0.01 1.76 5.21
C GLY A 35 1.29 1.36 5.95
N VAL A 36 1.22 0.98 7.23
CA VAL A 36 2.46 0.68 7.99
C VAL A 36 3.12 -0.61 7.52
N TRP A 37 2.36 -1.69 7.27
CA TRP A 37 3.00 -2.94 6.84
C TRP A 37 3.56 -2.83 5.43
N GLU A 38 2.97 -2.06 4.53
CA GLU A 38 3.55 -1.79 3.21
C GLU A 38 4.94 -1.14 3.35
N LEU A 39 5.09 -0.14 4.22
CA LEU A 39 6.39 0.50 4.45
C LEU A 39 7.42 -0.48 5.04
N ILE A 40 7.00 -1.34 5.97
CA ILE A 40 7.85 -2.40 6.53
C ILE A 40 8.26 -3.39 5.43
N MET A 41 7.32 -3.83 4.59
CA MET A 41 7.57 -4.75 3.48
C MET A 41 8.49 -4.12 2.43
N GLY A 42 8.31 -2.84 2.12
CA GLY A 42 9.22 -2.08 1.25
C GLY A 42 10.64 -2.01 1.80
N ALA A 43 10.79 -1.78 3.11
CA ALA A 43 12.10 -1.80 3.76
C ALA A 43 12.75 -3.20 3.76
N ILE A 44 11.97 -4.27 3.98
CA ILE A 44 12.44 -5.66 3.88
C ILE A 44 12.86 -5.97 2.45
N LEU A 45 12.05 -5.59 1.46
CA LEU A 45 12.37 -5.76 0.04
C LEU A 45 13.68 -5.05 -0.32
N ALA A 46 13.84 -3.78 0.06
CA ALA A 46 15.06 -3.02 -0.16
C ALA A 46 16.28 -3.69 0.51
N PHE A 47 16.14 -4.14 1.76
CA PHE A 47 17.19 -4.88 2.46
C PHE A 47 17.58 -6.17 1.71
N VAL A 48 16.60 -6.96 1.28
CA VAL A 48 16.82 -8.17 0.48
C VAL A 48 17.57 -7.83 -0.80
N LEU A 49 17.14 -6.81 -1.54
CA LEU A 49 17.78 -6.39 -2.78
C LEU A 49 19.23 -5.93 -2.56
N VAL A 50 19.52 -5.19 -1.49
CA VAL A 50 20.91 -4.84 -1.11
C VAL A 50 21.74 -6.10 -0.91
N LYS A 51 21.18 -7.10 -0.23
CA LYS A 51 21.91 -8.35 0.08
C LYS A 51 22.13 -9.22 -1.14
N ILE A 52 21.17 -9.37 -2.04
CA ILE A 52 21.27 -10.39 -3.10
C ILE A 52 21.88 -9.85 -4.40
N THR A 53 21.75 -8.55 -4.69
CA THR A 53 22.11 -8.02 -6.02
C THR A 53 23.53 -7.45 -6.10
N GLY A 54 24.07 -6.93 -4.99
CA GLY A 54 25.34 -6.19 -5.03
C GLY A 54 25.25 -4.82 -5.73
N VAL A 55 24.03 -4.31 -5.95
CA VAL A 55 23.78 -2.93 -6.39
C VAL A 55 24.10 -1.98 -5.23
N ASP A 56 24.62 -0.79 -5.57
CA ASP A 56 25.01 0.22 -4.58
C ASP A 56 23.81 0.62 -3.71
N ARG A 57 24.01 0.56 -2.39
CA ARG A 57 22.96 0.82 -1.38
C ARG A 57 22.27 2.16 -1.59
N GLU A 58 23.03 3.18 -1.98
CA GLU A 58 22.50 4.52 -2.25
C GLU A 58 21.40 4.51 -3.33
N VAL A 59 21.55 3.69 -4.37
CA VAL A 59 20.55 3.58 -5.44
C VAL A 59 19.26 2.96 -4.90
N ILE A 60 19.41 1.87 -4.13
CA ILE A 60 18.28 1.16 -3.52
C ILE A 60 17.53 2.05 -2.52
N GLU A 61 18.24 2.80 -1.68
CA GLU A 61 17.62 3.71 -0.71
C GLU A 61 16.87 4.86 -1.40
N LYS A 62 17.41 5.42 -2.50
CA LYS A 62 16.69 6.45 -3.28
C LYS A 62 15.37 5.92 -3.85
N TRP A 63 15.37 4.70 -4.39
CA TRP A 63 14.13 4.04 -4.82
C TRP A 63 13.15 3.87 -3.68
N LEU A 64 13.64 3.37 -2.53
CA LEU A 64 12.81 3.17 -1.35
C LEU A 64 12.17 4.48 -0.89
N TYR A 65 12.92 5.58 -0.81
CA TYR A 65 12.37 6.87 -0.38
C TYR A 65 11.28 7.40 -1.31
N VAL A 66 11.46 7.25 -2.62
CA VAL A 66 10.44 7.66 -3.60
C VAL A 66 9.16 6.83 -3.44
N ILE A 67 9.29 5.51 -3.27
CA ILE A 67 8.14 4.61 -3.05
C ILE A 67 7.42 4.96 -1.75
N ILE A 68 8.15 5.13 -0.64
CA ILE A 68 7.59 5.53 0.65
C ILE A 68 6.85 6.87 0.56
N ALA A 69 7.43 7.85 -0.14
CA ALA A 69 6.80 9.16 -0.30
C ALA A 69 5.48 9.04 -1.10
N MET A 70 5.48 8.28 -2.20
CA MET A 70 4.26 8.04 -2.96
C MET A 70 3.19 7.35 -2.12
N ALA A 71 3.53 6.26 -1.44
CA ALA A 71 2.62 5.49 -0.59
C ALA A 71 2.00 6.36 0.53
N LEU A 72 2.79 7.20 1.20
CA LEU A 72 2.28 8.09 2.24
C LEU A 72 1.40 9.21 1.69
N ILE A 73 1.82 9.86 0.60
CA ILE A 73 1.07 10.97 -0.01
C ILE A 73 -0.28 10.47 -0.53
N SER A 74 -0.32 9.30 -1.18
CA SER A 74 -1.56 8.72 -1.67
C SER A 74 -2.39 8.10 -0.54
N GLY A 75 -1.84 7.18 0.25
CA GLY A 75 -2.61 6.35 1.19
C GLY A 75 -3.19 7.10 2.38
N ILE A 76 -2.52 8.14 2.90
CA ILE A 76 -3.05 8.89 4.06
C ILE A 76 -4.40 9.53 3.75
N ILE A 77 -4.52 10.20 2.61
CA ILE A 77 -5.78 10.81 2.17
C ILE A 77 -6.65 9.78 1.44
N GLY A 78 -6.02 8.81 0.79
CA GLY A 78 -6.63 7.72 0.05
C GLY A 78 -7.51 6.80 0.91
N THR A 79 -7.24 6.71 2.22
CA THR A 79 -8.16 6.13 3.23
C THR A 79 -9.60 6.63 3.05
N GLY A 80 -9.78 7.85 2.55
CA GLY A 80 -11.06 8.44 2.17
C GLY A 80 -11.97 7.56 1.32
N HIS A 81 -11.41 6.67 0.49
CA HIS A 81 -12.17 5.77 -0.37
C HIS A 81 -12.99 4.72 0.39
N HIS A 82 -12.77 4.59 1.69
CA HIS A 82 -13.55 3.75 2.58
C HIS A 82 -14.71 4.50 3.24
N TYR A 83 -14.69 5.83 3.18
CA TYR A 83 -15.68 6.65 3.86
C TYR A 83 -16.90 7.01 3.00
N PHE A 84 -16.87 6.72 1.70
CA PHE A 84 -17.87 7.20 0.74
C PHE A 84 -19.32 7.01 1.20
N TRP A 85 -19.64 5.86 1.80
CA TRP A 85 -21.01 5.45 2.12
C TRP A 85 -21.24 5.20 3.61
N ILE A 86 -20.34 5.65 4.49
CA ILE A 86 -20.47 5.44 5.95
C ILE A 86 -21.02 6.66 6.70
N GLY A 87 -21.37 7.74 6.00
CA GLY A 87 -22.02 8.93 6.59
C GLY A 87 -21.10 10.06 7.03
N VAL A 88 -19.83 10.08 6.59
CA VAL A 88 -18.93 11.23 6.76
C VAL A 88 -19.28 12.36 5.77
N PRO A 89 -18.73 13.58 5.93
CA PRO A 89 -18.97 14.67 4.99
C PRO A 89 -18.59 14.35 3.53
N GLY A 90 -19.36 14.88 2.58
CA GLY A 90 -19.25 14.56 1.15
C GLY A 90 -17.94 14.95 0.46
N TYR A 91 -17.09 15.79 1.06
CA TYR A 91 -15.78 16.11 0.49
C TYR A 91 -14.86 14.88 0.38
N TRP A 92 -15.11 13.85 1.20
CA TRP A 92 -14.37 12.60 1.13
C TRP A 92 -14.61 11.83 -0.17
N LEU A 93 -15.74 12.03 -0.85
CA LEU A 93 -15.97 11.43 -2.18
C LEU A 93 -14.90 11.88 -3.18
N TRP A 94 -14.58 13.18 -3.17
CA TRP A 94 -13.58 13.75 -4.07
C TRP A 94 -12.16 13.41 -3.62
N LEU A 95 -11.83 13.67 -2.36
CA LEU A 95 -10.49 13.40 -1.82
C LEU A 95 -10.14 11.91 -1.90
N GLY A 96 -11.04 11.04 -1.42
CA GLY A 96 -10.84 9.60 -1.46
C GLY A 96 -10.74 9.08 -2.89
N SER A 97 -11.54 9.57 -3.84
CA SER A 97 -11.44 9.12 -5.24
C SER A 97 -10.11 9.52 -5.88
N VAL A 98 -9.63 10.75 -5.67
CA VAL A 98 -8.38 11.23 -6.26
C VAL A 98 -7.18 10.50 -5.66
N PHE A 99 -7.06 10.47 -4.34
CA PHE A 99 -5.87 9.96 -3.68
C PHE A 99 -5.77 8.44 -3.74
N SER A 100 -6.90 7.71 -3.65
CA SER A 100 -6.87 6.25 -3.84
C SER A 100 -6.60 5.82 -5.28
N ALA A 101 -6.94 6.65 -6.28
CA ALA A 101 -6.55 6.38 -7.66
C ALA A 101 -5.03 6.53 -7.90
N LEU A 102 -4.31 7.19 -6.98
CA LEU A 102 -2.85 7.32 -7.02
C LEU A 102 -2.13 6.19 -6.27
N GLU A 103 -2.81 5.47 -5.37
CA GLU A 103 -2.22 4.36 -4.61
C GLU A 103 -1.65 3.20 -5.45
N PRO A 104 -2.10 2.92 -6.69
CA PRO A 104 -1.43 1.94 -7.54
C PRO A 104 0.00 2.32 -7.97
N LEU A 105 0.36 3.62 -7.93
CA LEU A 105 1.67 4.12 -8.36
C LEU A 105 2.84 3.57 -7.53
N PRO A 106 2.84 3.60 -6.18
CA PRO A 106 3.90 2.98 -5.38
C PRO A 106 4.04 1.48 -5.65
N PHE A 107 2.95 0.73 -5.80
CA PHE A 107 3.03 -0.69 -6.14
C PHE A 107 3.64 -0.95 -7.52
N PHE A 108 3.27 -0.16 -8.53
CA PHE A 108 3.90 -0.25 -9.84
C PHE A 108 5.39 0.10 -9.79
N ALA A 109 5.75 1.14 -9.03
CA ALA A 109 7.13 1.52 -8.82
C ALA A 109 7.93 0.42 -8.10
N MET A 110 7.33 -0.32 -7.16
CA MET A 110 7.96 -1.48 -6.52
C MET A 110 8.27 -2.60 -7.53
N VAL A 111 7.38 -2.86 -8.49
CA VAL A 111 7.66 -3.82 -9.58
C VAL A 111 8.87 -3.37 -10.39
N LEU A 112 8.87 -2.11 -10.85
CA LEU A 112 10.01 -1.57 -11.61
C LEU A 112 11.30 -1.63 -10.80
N PHE A 113 11.23 -1.27 -9.52
CA PHE A 113 12.36 -1.29 -8.60
C PHE A 113 12.95 -2.69 -8.44
N ALA A 114 12.13 -3.71 -8.16
CA ALA A 114 12.60 -5.08 -7.96
C ALA A 114 13.24 -5.66 -9.24
N PHE A 115 12.56 -5.52 -10.38
CA PHE A 115 13.07 -6.04 -11.65
C PHE A 115 14.34 -5.31 -12.10
N ASN A 116 14.38 -3.98 -12.02
CA ASN A 116 15.55 -3.19 -12.41
C ASN A 116 16.77 -3.55 -11.55
N THR A 117 16.60 -3.64 -10.23
CA THR A 117 17.69 -3.95 -9.31
C THR A 117 18.23 -5.37 -9.51
N ILE A 118 17.35 -6.35 -9.75
CA ILE A 118 17.76 -7.75 -10.02
C ILE A 118 18.43 -7.90 -11.38
N ASN A 119 17.99 -7.15 -12.40
CA ASN A 119 18.60 -7.14 -13.73
C ASN A 119 19.99 -6.49 -13.73
N ARG A 120 20.24 -5.54 -12.82
CA ARG A 120 21.53 -4.86 -12.65
C ARG A 120 22.44 -5.52 -11.61
N ARG A 121 22.13 -6.76 -11.19
CA ARG A 121 22.94 -7.46 -10.17
C ARG A 121 24.40 -7.59 -10.60
N ARG A 122 25.31 -7.30 -9.67
CA ARG A 122 26.76 -7.40 -9.84
C ARG A 122 27.35 -8.64 -9.19
N ARG A 123 26.54 -9.42 -8.47
CA ARG A 123 26.93 -10.72 -7.90
C ARG A 123 25.93 -11.81 -8.25
N ASP A 124 26.42 -13.04 -8.29
CA ASP A 124 25.56 -14.21 -8.28
C ASP A 124 25.23 -14.59 -6.83
N TYR A 125 23.95 -14.90 -6.58
CA TYR A 125 23.46 -15.27 -5.26
C TYR A 125 22.86 -16.67 -5.34
N PRO A 126 23.32 -17.63 -4.52
CA PRO A 126 22.99 -19.03 -4.69
C PRO A 126 21.49 -19.33 -4.47
N ASN A 127 20.80 -18.58 -3.62
CA ASN A 127 19.39 -18.79 -3.34
C ASN A 127 18.50 -17.99 -4.31
N ARG A 128 18.12 -18.64 -5.42
CA ARG A 128 17.23 -18.08 -6.44
C ARG A 128 15.80 -17.84 -5.94
N ALA A 129 15.35 -18.56 -4.91
CA ALA A 129 14.01 -18.39 -4.35
C ALA A 129 13.82 -16.99 -3.76
N VAL A 130 14.88 -16.40 -3.20
CA VAL A 130 14.82 -15.02 -2.64
C VAL A 130 14.60 -13.99 -3.75
N ALA A 131 15.25 -14.15 -4.91
CA ALA A 131 15.02 -13.26 -6.05
C ALA A 131 13.61 -13.44 -6.63
N LEU A 132 13.14 -14.68 -6.74
CA LEU A 132 11.77 -14.98 -7.18
C LEU A 132 10.72 -14.41 -6.23
N TRP A 133 10.95 -14.51 -4.92
CA TRP A 133 10.08 -13.88 -3.92
C TRP A 133 10.08 -12.36 -4.07
N ALA A 134 11.24 -11.72 -4.17
CA ALA A 134 11.35 -10.27 -4.31
C ALA A 134 10.59 -9.75 -5.55
N MET A 135 10.70 -10.43 -6.70
CA MET A 135 9.94 -10.07 -7.90
C MET A 135 8.46 -10.41 -7.76
N GLY A 136 8.15 -11.65 -7.38
CA GLY A 136 6.78 -12.17 -7.30
C GLY A 136 5.91 -11.40 -6.32
N THR A 137 6.42 -11.07 -5.14
CA THR A 137 5.68 -10.26 -4.15
C THR A 137 5.30 -8.89 -4.70
N THR A 138 6.20 -8.20 -5.42
CA THR A 138 5.86 -6.89 -6.01
C THR A 138 4.80 -7.01 -7.11
N VAL A 139 4.86 -8.05 -7.93
CA VAL A 139 3.86 -8.30 -8.98
C VAL A 139 2.51 -8.61 -8.37
N MET A 140 2.47 -9.50 -7.37
CA MET A 140 1.21 -9.84 -6.69
C MET A 140 0.62 -8.64 -5.96
N ALA A 141 1.44 -7.82 -5.30
CA ALA A 141 0.99 -6.59 -4.67
C ALA A 141 0.41 -5.60 -5.70
N PHE A 142 1.06 -5.41 -6.85
CA PHE A 142 0.53 -4.55 -7.90
C PHE A 142 -0.75 -5.08 -8.54
N LEU A 143 -0.88 -6.39 -8.77
CA LEU A 143 -2.10 -6.96 -9.34
C LEU A 143 -3.26 -6.93 -8.34
N GLY A 144 -3.03 -7.34 -7.09
CA GLY A 144 -4.06 -7.33 -6.05
C GLY A 144 -4.43 -5.91 -5.62
N ALA A 145 -3.50 -5.17 -5.04
CA ALA A 145 -3.78 -3.83 -4.53
C ALA A 145 -3.89 -2.78 -5.65
N GLY A 146 -2.95 -2.79 -6.60
CA GLY A 146 -2.92 -1.79 -7.67
C GLY A 146 -4.04 -1.95 -8.70
N VAL A 147 -4.17 -3.12 -9.33
CA VAL A 147 -5.15 -3.33 -10.40
C VAL A 147 -6.54 -3.60 -9.84
N TRP A 148 -6.70 -4.62 -9.00
CA TRP A 148 -8.01 -4.98 -8.45
C TRP A 148 -8.58 -3.89 -7.54
N GLY A 149 -7.74 -3.24 -6.73
CA GLY A 149 -8.13 -2.06 -5.96
C GLY A 149 -8.57 -0.88 -6.84
N LEU A 150 -7.85 -0.57 -7.92
CA LEU A 150 -8.24 0.51 -8.82
C LEU A 150 -9.57 0.26 -9.54
N LEU A 151 -9.87 -1.01 -9.89
CA LEU A 151 -11.12 -1.38 -10.57
C LEU A 151 -12.38 -0.97 -9.79
N HIS A 152 -12.28 -0.82 -8.46
CA HIS A 152 -13.44 -0.49 -7.63
C HIS A 152 -13.24 0.71 -6.71
N THR A 153 -12.13 1.45 -6.81
CA THR A 153 -11.83 2.55 -5.89
C THR A 153 -12.65 3.82 -6.12
N GLY A 154 -12.97 4.14 -7.38
CA GLY A 154 -13.63 5.41 -7.71
C GLY A 154 -15.08 5.49 -7.26
N GLY A 155 -15.51 6.62 -6.69
CA GLY A 155 -16.86 6.81 -6.13
C GLY A 155 -18.03 6.30 -7.01
N PRO A 156 -18.11 6.67 -8.31
CA PRO A 156 -19.18 6.20 -9.20
C PRO A 156 -19.20 4.69 -9.46
N VAL A 157 -18.07 4.00 -9.35
CA VAL A 157 -18.00 2.54 -9.46
C VAL A 157 -18.31 1.91 -8.10
N LYS A 158 -17.68 2.45 -7.05
CA LYS A 158 -17.82 1.97 -5.68
C LYS A 158 -19.26 2.04 -5.17
N CYS A 159 -20.10 2.96 -5.65
CA CYS A 159 -21.53 2.97 -5.28
C CYS A 159 -22.29 1.70 -5.70
N ARG A 160 -21.78 0.95 -6.70
CA ARG A 160 -22.35 -0.32 -7.17
C ARG A 160 -21.59 -1.55 -6.66
N THR A 161 -20.32 -1.38 -6.31
CA THR A 161 -19.43 -2.49 -5.95
C THR A 161 -19.12 -2.58 -4.45
N HIS A 162 -19.54 -1.59 -3.65
CA HIS A 162 -19.34 -1.61 -2.20
C HIS A 162 -20.01 -2.82 -1.56
N GLY A 163 -19.23 -3.62 -0.82
CA GLY A 163 -19.73 -4.79 -0.11
C GLY A 163 -20.07 -6.00 -0.99
N ASN A 164 -19.65 -6.02 -2.27
CA ASN A 164 -19.85 -7.18 -3.15
C ASN A 164 -18.57 -8.02 -3.32
N GLN A 165 -18.65 -9.07 -4.15
CA GLN A 165 -17.56 -10.01 -4.39
C GLN A 165 -16.29 -9.40 -5.01
N LEU A 166 -16.37 -8.23 -5.66
CA LEU A 166 -15.18 -7.53 -6.15
C LEU A 166 -14.31 -7.03 -5.00
N THR A 167 -14.91 -6.70 -3.85
CA THR A 167 -14.18 -6.32 -2.63
C THR A 167 -13.42 -7.50 -2.02
N ALA A 168 -13.94 -8.72 -2.14
CA ALA A 168 -13.28 -9.92 -1.64
C ALA A 168 -12.27 -10.52 -2.63
N ALA A 169 -12.42 -10.20 -3.92
CA ALA A 169 -11.49 -10.60 -4.97
C ALA A 169 -10.23 -9.72 -4.99
N HIS A 170 -10.39 -8.45 -4.62
CA HIS A 170 -9.28 -7.54 -4.30
C HIS A 170 -8.60 -8.00 -3.00
#